data_AF-A0A3B9C0B4-F1
#
_entry.id   AF-A0A3B9C0B4-F1
#
_cell.length_a   1.000
_cell.length_b   1.000
_cell.length_c   1.000
_cell.angle_alpha   90.00
_cell.angle_beta   90.00
_cell.angle_gamma   90.00
#
_symmetry.space_group_name_H-M   'P 1'
#
loop_
_entity.id
_entity.type
_entity.pdbx_description
1 polymer ?
#
loop_
_entity_poly.entity_id
_entity_poly.type
_entity_poly.pdbx_seq_one_letter_code
_entity_poly.pdbx_strand_id
1 'polypeptide(L)'
;MPFSSNYISLKETGRFSKLVLDYIQGQSPLKDIVPSYPEIMDIGKQIALKSKQKINRTLLQKVFIEQYESIKLHPLQLRHIANLTENNTFTICTAHQPNLFSGHLYLIYKIIHAIELADLCRLKFPEHHFVPVYYIGSEDHDLDEIGSWNWNNQHFQWQTNQSGACGSMLLTDIEPFIQYLEKTTNLNLPEQEAMFRLVKEAYQPNHTASQAIRILINGLFSSKGR
;
A
#
# COMPACT_ATOMS: atom_id res chain seq x y z
N MET A 1 -11.57 22.76 -16.28
CA MET A 1 -11.98 23.79 -15.29
C MET A 1 -10.72 24.45 -14.75
N PRO A 2 -10.55 25.78 -14.82
CA PRO A 2 -9.50 26.45 -14.08
C PRO A 2 -9.87 26.41 -12.59
N PHE A 3 -9.05 25.76 -11.78
CA PHE A 3 -9.18 25.82 -10.32
C PHE A 3 -8.17 26.83 -9.78
N SER A 4 -8.54 27.58 -8.74
CA SER A 4 -7.59 28.33 -7.93
C SER A 4 -7.27 27.52 -6.68
N SER A 5 -5.99 27.47 -6.31
CA SER A 5 -5.52 26.77 -5.10
C SER A 5 -4.68 27.73 -4.27
N ASN A 6 -4.95 27.77 -2.96
CA ASN A 6 -4.11 28.45 -1.98
C ASN A 6 -3.33 27.40 -1.21
N TYR A 7 -2.02 27.62 -1.06
CA TYR A 7 -1.17 26.75 -0.24
C TYR A 7 -1.18 27.26 1.20
N ILE A 8 -1.44 26.34 2.13
CA ILE A 8 -1.22 26.56 3.56
C ILE A 8 -0.11 25.63 4.02
N SER A 9 0.73 26.10 4.93
CA SER A 9 1.78 25.27 5.51
C SER A 9 1.18 24.16 6.37
N LEU A 10 1.89 23.05 6.52
CA LEU A 10 1.47 21.96 7.42
C LEU A 10 1.26 22.45 8.86
N LYS A 11 2.05 23.44 9.30
CA LYS A 11 1.90 24.07 10.62
C LYS A 11 0.55 24.78 10.76
N GLU A 12 0.13 25.52 9.74
CA GLU A 12 -1.16 26.26 9.75
C GLU A 12 -2.38 25.34 9.73
N THR A 13 -2.22 24.07 9.33
CA THR A 13 -3.34 23.10 9.40
C THR A 13 -3.75 22.76 10.83
N GLY A 14 -2.86 22.95 11.82
CA GLY A 14 -3.09 22.53 13.21
C GLY A 14 -3.23 21.02 13.40
N ARG A 15 -2.91 20.19 12.38
CA ARG A 15 -3.10 18.72 12.41
C ARG A 15 -1.86 17.94 12.82
N PHE A 16 -0.68 18.56 12.86
CA PHE A 16 0.60 17.88 13.09
C PHE A 16 1.22 18.28 14.42
N SER A 17 1.80 17.29 15.11
CA SER A 17 2.55 17.54 16.34
C SER A 17 3.81 18.35 16.05
N LYS A 18 4.33 19.04 17.07
CA LYS A 18 5.61 19.76 16.97
C LYS A 18 6.74 18.83 16.48
N LEU A 19 6.77 17.59 16.94
CA LEU A 19 7.76 16.60 16.52
C LEU A 19 7.75 16.36 15.00
N VAL A 20 6.57 16.19 14.40
CA VAL A 20 6.43 15.98 12.95
C VAL A 20 6.87 17.22 12.19
N LEU A 21 6.47 18.41 12.66
CA LEU A 21 6.86 19.67 12.03
C LEU A 21 8.38 19.90 12.11
N ASP A 22 8.99 19.63 13.27
CA ASP A 22 10.43 19.74 13.46
C ASP A 22 11.20 18.76 12.57
N TYR A 23 10.67 17.54 12.38
CA TYR A 23 11.25 16.55 11.46
C TYR A 23 11.21 17.04 10.01
N ILE A 24 10.04 17.48 9.53
CA ILE A 24 9.88 17.93 8.13
C ILE A 24 10.74 19.17 7.85
N GLN A 25 10.96 20.02 8.84
CA GLN A 25 11.75 21.24 8.72
C GLN A 25 13.25 21.06 8.99
N GLY A 26 13.71 19.84 9.34
CA GLY A 26 15.12 19.59 9.66
C GLY A 26 15.63 20.39 10.87
N GLN A 27 14.77 20.60 11.88
CA GLN A 27 15.05 21.42 13.06
C GLN A 27 15.75 20.61 14.17
N SER A 28 16.49 21.29 15.04
CA SER A 28 17.08 20.70 16.26
C SER A 28 15.97 20.39 17.29
N PRO A 29 16.07 19.31 18.09
CA PRO A 29 17.21 18.38 18.21
C PRO A 29 17.21 17.24 17.18
N LEU A 30 16.16 17.11 16.35
CA LEU A 30 16.05 15.98 15.43
C LEU A 30 17.14 15.98 14.36
N LYS A 31 17.60 17.16 13.93
CA LYS A 31 18.74 17.34 13.01
C LYS A 31 19.97 16.52 13.38
N ASP A 32 20.19 16.36 14.68
CA ASP A 32 21.38 15.70 15.22
C ASP A 32 21.17 14.20 15.45
N ILE A 33 19.92 13.71 15.30
CA ILE A 33 19.51 12.33 15.62
C ILE A 33 19.16 11.56 14.35
N VAL A 34 18.55 12.21 13.35
CA VAL A 34 18.01 11.57 12.16
C VAL A 34 19.01 11.65 10.99
N PRO A 35 19.32 10.53 10.32
CA PRO A 35 20.32 10.51 9.26
C PRO A 35 19.87 11.11 7.92
N SER A 36 18.57 11.34 7.71
CA SER A 36 17.99 11.75 6.42
C SER A 36 16.63 12.40 6.60
N TYR A 37 16.32 13.36 5.73
CA TYR A 37 15.09 14.13 5.72
C TYR A 37 14.27 13.83 4.46
N PRO A 38 12.99 14.27 4.37
CA PRO A 38 12.15 14.07 3.20
C PRO A 38 12.57 14.98 2.02
N GLU A 39 13.85 14.93 1.65
CA GLU A 39 14.48 15.72 0.60
C GLU A 39 15.07 14.80 -0.46
N ILE A 40 14.98 15.20 -1.74
CA ILE A 40 15.45 14.37 -2.86
C ILE A 40 16.95 14.05 -2.77
N MET A 41 17.75 14.98 -2.23
CA MET A 41 19.19 14.78 -2.01
C MET A 41 19.47 13.69 -0.98
N ASP A 42 18.61 13.53 0.03
CA ASP A 42 18.75 12.49 1.04
C ASP A 42 18.39 11.11 0.50
N ILE A 43 17.53 11.02 -0.52
CA ILE A 43 17.32 9.78 -1.26
C ILE A 43 18.63 9.30 -1.91
N GLY A 44 19.42 10.21 -2.49
CA GLY A 44 20.75 9.88 -3.02
C GLY A 44 21.70 9.30 -1.97
N LYS A 45 21.67 9.83 -0.74
CA LYS A 45 22.44 9.27 0.39
C LYS A 45 21.94 7.88 0.77
N GLN A 46 20.61 7.67 0.78
CA GLN A 46 20.03 6.36 1.05
C GLN A 46 20.42 5.35 -0.03
N ILE A 47 20.41 5.70 -1.31
CA ILE A 47 20.92 4.85 -2.40
C ILE A 47 22.35 4.41 -2.11
N ALA A 48 23.26 5.35 -1.84
CA ALA A 48 24.66 5.03 -1.53
C ALA A 48 24.84 4.13 -0.30
N LEU A 49 23.99 4.30 0.72
CA LEU A 49 23.98 3.47 1.93
C LEU A 49 23.44 2.06 1.64
N LYS A 50 22.29 1.96 0.97
CA LYS A 50 21.61 0.70 0.67
C LYS A 50 22.36 -0.15 -0.34
N SER A 51 23.11 0.47 -1.28
CA SER A 51 24.01 -0.23 -2.21
C SER A 51 25.06 -1.09 -1.53
N LYS A 52 25.39 -0.81 -0.25
CA LYS A 52 26.38 -1.56 0.53
C LYS A 52 25.77 -2.75 1.28
N GLN A 53 24.44 -2.85 1.34
CA GLN A 53 23.76 -3.92 2.06
C GLN A 53 23.86 -5.24 1.29
N LYS A 54 24.19 -6.31 2.01
CA LYS A 54 24.14 -7.68 1.47
C LYS A 54 22.72 -8.22 1.66
N ILE A 55 21.96 -8.29 0.57
CA ILE A 55 20.58 -8.78 0.55
C ILE A 55 20.53 -10.01 -0.35
N ASN A 56 19.78 -11.03 0.05
CA ASN A 56 19.47 -12.16 -0.81
C ASN A 56 18.39 -11.77 -1.83
N ARG A 57 18.79 -11.04 -2.87
CA ARG A 57 17.89 -10.50 -3.90
C ARG A 57 17.17 -11.59 -4.70
N THR A 58 17.83 -12.72 -4.93
CA THR A 58 17.23 -13.89 -5.59
C THR A 58 16.12 -14.50 -4.75
N LEU A 59 16.32 -14.65 -3.44
CA LEU A 59 15.25 -15.10 -2.53
C LEU A 59 14.09 -14.11 -2.50
N LEU A 60 14.39 -12.80 -2.47
CA LEU A 60 13.35 -11.76 -2.49
C LEU A 60 12.48 -11.87 -3.75
N GLN A 61 13.11 -11.95 -4.93
CA GLN A 61 12.39 -12.16 -6.20
C GLN A 61 11.56 -13.44 -6.18
N LYS A 62 12.14 -14.55 -5.72
CA LYS A 62 11.44 -15.84 -5.62
C LYS A 62 10.18 -15.73 -4.76
N VAL A 63 10.28 -15.12 -3.58
CA VAL A 63 9.12 -14.93 -2.69
C VAL A 63 8.04 -14.04 -3.33
N PHE A 64 8.43 -13.00 -4.08
CA PHE A 64 7.45 -12.22 -4.85
C PHE A 64 6.75 -13.05 -5.91
N ILE A 65 7.47 -13.88 -6.66
CA ILE A 65 6.87 -14.77 -7.67
C ILE A 65 5.87 -15.73 -7.02
N GLU A 66 6.25 -16.38 -5.92
CA GLU A 66 5.39 -17.30 -5.17
C GLU A 66 4.13 -16.60 -4.63
N GLN A 67 4.26 -15.39 -4.08
CA GLN A 67 3.12 -14.63 -3.53
C GLN A 67 2.10 -14.19 -4.58
N TYR A 68 2.49 -14.09 -5.85
CA TYR A 68 1.65 -13.63 -6.94
C TYR A 68 1.29 -14.73 -7.95
N GLU A 69 1.59 -16.01 -7.66
CA GLU A 69 1.35 -17.13 -8.57
C GLU A 69 -0.11 -17.25 -9.03
N SER A 70 -1.07 -16.96 -8.14
CA SER A 70 -2.51 -17.01 -8.43
C SER A 70 -3.10 -15.72 -9.01
N ILE A 71 -2.28 -14.68 -9.23
CA ILE A 71 -2.73 -13.36 -9.66
C ILE A 71 -2.12 -13.02 -11.02
N LYS A 72 -2.96 -12.59 -11.97
CA LYS A 72 -2.45 -12.09 -13.24
C LYS A 72 -1.72 -10.75 -13.03
N LEU A 73 -0.42 -10.75 -13.30
CA LEU A 73 0.42 -9.57 -13.22
C LEU A 73 0.44 -8.77 -14.53
N HIS A 74 0.49 -7.46 -14.41
CA HIS A 74 0.76 -6.53 -15.50
C HIS A 74 2.24 -6.61 -15.92
N PRO A 75 2.58 -6.40 -17.22
CA PRO A 75 3.97 -6.46 -17.69
C PRO A 75 4.94 -5.57 -16.91
N LEU A 76 4.46 -4.41 -16.42
CA LEU A 76 5.27 -3.52 -15.59
C LEU A 76 5.64 -4.14 -14.23
N GLN A 77 4.72 -4.86 -13.58
CA GLN A 77 4.99 -5.57 -12.32
C GLN A 77 6.00 -6.70 -12.55
N LEU A 78 5.85 -7.46 -13.64
CA LEU A 78 6.81 -8.51 -14.00
C LEU A 78 8.22 -7.93 -14.21
N ARG A 79 8.33 -6.78 -14.87
CA ARG A 79 9.61 -6.07 -15.03
C ARG A 79 10.17 -5.61 -13.68
N HIS A 80 9.32 -5.08 -12.79
CA HIS A 80 9.75 -4.69 -11.45
C HIS A 80 10.28 -5.88 -10.64
N ILE A 81 9.57 -7.01 -10.64
CA ILE A 81 10.00 -8.25 -9.97
C ILE A 81 11.31 -8.77 -10.58
N ALA A 82 11.44 -8.73 -11.91
CA ALA A 82 12.68 -9.08 -12.59
C ALA A 82 13.85 -8.20 -12.11
N ASN A 83 13.64 -6.88 -12.03
CA ASN A 83 14.68 -5.94 -11.62
C ASN A 83 15.14 -6.12 -10.16
N LEU A 84 14.39 -6.80 -9.28
CA LEU A 84 14.78 -6.96 -7.87
C LEU A 84 16.14 -7.64 -7.69
N THR A 85 16.56 -8.47 -8.65
CA THR A 85 17.89 -9.12 -8.66
C THR A 85 19.04 -8.17 -8.95
N GLU A 86 18.77 -7.02 -9.57
CA GLU A 86 19.79 -6.06 -9.95
C GLU A 86 20.30 -5.25 -8.76
N ASN A 87 21.61 -5.05 -8.69
CA ASN A 87 22.26 -4.34 -7.57
C ASN A 87 21.89 -2.85 -7.52
N ASN A 88 21.51 -2.26 -8.65
CA ASN A 88 21.06 -0.87 -8.79
C ASN A 88 19.55 -0.71 -8.61
N THR A 89 18.83 -1.74 -8.14
CA THR A 89 17.40 -1.68 -7.82
C THR A 89 17.15 -1.43 -6.34
N PHE A 90 16.28 -0.46 -6.06
CA PHE A 90 15.79 -0.07 -4.74
C PHE A 90 14.27 -0.11 -4.70
N THR A 91 13.72 -0.28 -3.50
CA THR A 91 12.27 -0.30 -3.28
C THR A 91 11.83 0.98 -2.57
N ILE A 92 10.73 1.57 -3.03
CA ILE A 92 10.00 2.60 -2.28
C ILE A 92 8.86 1.91 -1.55
N CYS A 93 9.02 1.71 -0.25
CA CYS A 93 8.11 0.89 0.55
C CYS A 93 7.12 1.74 1.33
N THR A 94 5.87 1.32 1.32
CA THR A 94 4.87 1.73 2.30
C THR A 94 4.25 0.48 2.92
N ALA A 95 3.72 0.61 4.13
CA ALA A 95 3.16 -0.51 4.88
C ALA A 95 1.87 -0.11 5.57
N HIS A 96 0.98 -1.09 5.74
CA HIS A 96 -0.23 -0.95 6.55
C HIS A 96 -0.81 -2.34 6.84
N GLN A 97 -1.58 -2.46 7.90
CA GLN A 97 -2.37 -3.63 8.26
C GLN A 97 -3.30 -4.06 7.10
N PRO A 98 -3.75 -5.32 7.08
CA PRO A 98 -4.65 -5.83 6.06
C PRO A 98 -6.12 -5.40 6.29
N ASN A 99 -6.38 -4.11 6.53
CA ASN A 99 -7.74 -3.62 6.79
C ASN A 99 -8.69 -4.01 5.66
N LEU A 100 -9.72 -4.78 6.00
CA LEU A 100 -10.70 -5.26 5.03
C LEU A 100 -11.37 -4.07 4.32
N PHE A 101 -11.67 -4.25 3.05
CA PHE A 101 -12.23 -3.25 2.13
C PHE A 101 -11.42 -1.95 2.08
N SER A 102 -10.09 -2.05 2.22
CA SER A 102 -9.12 -0.94 2.27
C SER A 102 -9.12 -0.09 3.55
N GLY A 103 -10.06 -0.33 4.47
CA GLY A 103 -10.22 0.48 5.67
C GLY A 103 -10.38 1.97 5.35
N HIS A 104 -9.40 2.77 5.76
CA HIS A 104 -9.40 4.21 5.52
C HIS A 104 -8.74 4.57 4.18
N LEU A 105 -9.25 5.65 3.56
CA LEU A 105 -8.73 6.19 2.29
C LEU A 105 -7.23 6.52 2.32
N TYR A 106 -6.65 6.75 3.50
CA TYR A 106 -5.22 7.01 3.61
C TYR A 106 -4.35 5.83 3.15
N LEU A 107 -4.84 4.57 3.21
CA LEU A 107 -4.15 3.42 2.63
C LEU A 107 -3.85 3.66 1.15
N ILE A 108 -4.89 4.06 0.41
CA ILE A 108 -4.82 4.35 -1.01
C ILE A 108 -3.82 5.49 -1.27
N TYR A 109 -3.86 6.55 -0.49
CA TYR A 109 -2.90 7.66 -0.61
C TYR A 109 -1.46 7.24 -0.31
N LYS A 110 -1.24 6.37 0.68
CA LYS A 110 0.10 5.83 0.98
C LYS A 110 0.67 5.04 -0.21
N ILE A 111 -0.17 4.24 -0.88
CA ILE A 111 0.24 3.44 -2.04
C ILE A 111 0.52 4.34 -3.24
N ILE A 112 -0.38 5.28 -3.55
CA ILE A 112 -0.17 6.28 -4.62
C ILE A 112 1.13 7.05 -4.37
N HIS A 113 1.36 7.50 -3.13
CA HIS A 113 2.58 8.23 -2.79
C HIS A 113 3.85 7.40 -3.04
N ALA A 114 3.85 6.10 -2.72
CA ALA A 114 4.98 5.23 -3.01
C ALA A 114 5.23 5.04 -4.51
N ILE A 115 4.16 4.94 -5.31
CA ILE A 115 4.23 4.85 -6.78
C ILE A 115 4.81 6.15 -7.36
N GLU A 116 4.23 7.29 -7.01
CA GLU A 116 4.67 8.60 -7.52
C GLU A 116 6.10 8.93 -7.07
N LEU A 117 6.48 8.56 -5.85
CA LEU A 117 7.85 8.73 -5.38
C LEU A 117 8.84 7.81 -6.13
N ALA A 118 8.45 6.59 -6.48
CA ALA A 118 9.27 5.72 -7.33
C ALA A 118 9.47 6.33 -8.73
N ASP A 119 8.43 6.94 -9.31
CA ASP A 119 8.52 7.67 -10.57
C ASP A 119 9.42 8.90 -10.49
N LEU A 120 9.28 9.70 -9.44
CA LEU A 120 10.15 10.84 -9.19
C LEU A 120 11.63 10.40 -9.07
N CYS A 121 11.89 9.31 -8.33
CA CYS A 121 13.23 8.78 -8.18
C CYS A 121 13.81 8.29 -9.51
N ARG A 122 13.02 7.63 -10.36
CA ARG A 122 13.46 7.23 -11.72
C ARG A 122 13.91 8.41 -12.57
N LEU A 123 13.19 9.55 -12.48
CA LEU A 123 13.56 10.75 -13.21
C LEU A 123 14.83 11.41 -12.67
N LYS A 124 15.05 11.34 -11.36
CA LYS A 124 16.20 11.98 -10.68
C LYS A 124 17.47 11.14 -10.67
N PHE A 125 17.33 9.82 -10.72
CA PHE A 125 18.42 8.85 -10.66
C PHE A 125 18.24 7.79 -11.77
N PRO A 126 18.41 8.16 -13.06
CA PRO A 126 18.09 7.32 -14.20
C PRO A 126 18.95 6.04 -14.32
N GLU A 127 20.08 5.98 -13.65
CA GLU A 127 20.96 4.81 -13.53
C GLU A 127 20.44 3.74 -12.55
N HIS A 128 19.37 4.04 -11.82
CA HIS A 128 18.78 3.18 -10.81
C HIS A 128 17.35 2.76 -11.16
N HIS A 129 16.92 1.62 -10.61
CA HIS A 129 15.54 1.17 -10.70
C HIS A 129 14.84 1.38 -9.34
N PHE A 130 13.61 1.88 -9.39
CA PHE A 130 12.77 2.07 -8.21
C PHE A 130 11.48 1.28 -8.37
N VAL A 131 11.26 0.35 -7.43
CA VAL A 131 10.08 -0.52 -7.39
C VAL A 131 9.18 -0.07 -6.24
N PRO A 132 7.93 0.38 -6.50
CA PRO A 132 6.99 0.65 -5.43
C PRO A 132 6.55 -0.68 -4.79
N VAL A 133 6.63 -0.76 -3.46
CA VAL A 133 6.22 -1.95 -2.70
C VAL A 133 5.23 -1.54 -1.62
N TYR A 134 4.07 -2.20 -1.61
CA TYR A 134 3.14 -2.16 -0.49
C TYR A 134 3.29 -3.44 0.34
N TYR A 135 3.80 -3.29 1.55
CA TYR A 135 3.90 -4.36 2.53
C TYR A 135 2.58 -4.46 3.33
N ILE A 136 1.95 -5.64 3.24
CA ILE A 136 0.75 -5.96 4.02
C ILE A 136 1.23 -6.42 5.40
N GLY A 137 0.88 -5.69 6.46
CA GLY A 137 1.18 -6.02 7.86
C GLY A 137 0.36 -7.21 8.37
N SER A 138 0.50 -8.35 7.68
CA SER A 138 -0.29 -9.57 7.86
C SER A 138 -0.13 -10.23 9.23
N GLU A 139 0.94 -9.91 9.94
CA GLU A 139 1.31 -10.41 11.27
C GLU A 139 0.52 -9.78 12.41
N ASP A 140 -0.19 -8.68 12.15
CA ASP A 140 -0.93 -7.96 13.18
C ASP A 140 -2.08 -8.81 13.76
N HIS A 141 -2.41 -8.54 15.02
CA HIS A 141 -3.41 -9.25 15.82
C HIS A 141 -4.62 -8.38 16.16
N ASP A 142 -4.63 -7.10 15.76
CA ASP A 142 -5.73 -6.17 15.99
C ASP A 142 -6.90 -6.43 15.00
N LEU A 143 -7.68 -7.47 15.31
CA LEU A 143 -8.86 -7.84 14.54
C LEU A 143 -9.93 -6.74 14.58
N ASP A 144 -10.01 -5.97 15.67
CA ASP A 144 -11.00 -4.91 15.82
C ASP A 144 -10.74 -3.81 14.79
N GLU A 145 -9.49 -3.39 14.61
CA GLU A 145 -9.10 -2.42 13.57
C GLU A 145 -9.17 -3.02 12.16
N ILE A 146 -8.68 -4.24 11.96
CA ILE A 146 -8.58 -4.87 10.63
C ILE A 146 -9.95 -5.24 10.06
N GLY A 147 -10.84 -5.73 10.93
CA GLY A 147 -12.19 -6.13 10.60
C GLY A 147 -13.20 -4.98 10.57
N SER A 148 -12.77 -3.74 10.76
CA SER A 148 -13.63 -2.56 10.81
C SER A 148 -13.61 -1.78 9.50
N TRP A 149 -14.79 -1.45 8.97
CA TRP A 149 -14.92 -0.52 7.85
C TRP A 149 -16.26 0.23 7.89
N ASN A 150 -16.39 1.26 7.04
CA ASN A 150 -17.62 2.03 6.90
C ASN A 150 -18.11 2.00 5.45
N TRP A 151 -19.41 1.83 5.25
CA TRP A 151 -20.06 1.92 3.94
C TRP A 151 -21.43 2.61 4.08
N ASN A 152 -21.71 3.61 3.24
CA ASN A 152 -22.96 4.38 3.28
C ASN A 152 -23.36 4.90 4.68
N ASN A 153 -22.38 5.46 5.42
CA ASN A 153 -22.54 5.93 6.81
C ASN A 153 -22.93 4.84 7.83
N GLN A 154 -22.77 3.56 7.46
CA GLN A 154 -22.96 2.41 8.33
C GLN A 154 -21.61 1.81 8.67
N HIS A 155 -21.42 1.46 9.93
CA HIS A 155 -20.22 0.80 10.41
C HIS A 155 -20.42 -0.72 10.35
N PHE A 156 -19.40 -1.43 9.89
CA PHE A 156 -19.37 -2.88 9.78
C PHE A 156 -18.18 -3.43 10.53
N GLN A 157 -18.39 -4.59 11.16
CA GLN A 157 -17.36 -5.33 11.85
C GLN A 157 -17.37 -6.78 11.36
N TRP A 158 -16.24 -7.27 10.90
CA TRP A 158 -16.05 -8.69 10.61
C TRP A 158 -15.97 -9.49 11.92
N GLN A 159 -16.86 -10.47 12.05
CA GLN A 159 -16.95 -11.35 13.20
C GLN A 159 -16.38 -12.72 12.82
N THR A 160 -15.33 -13.17 13.52
CA THR A 160 -14.69 -14.46 13.31
C THR A 160 -14.23 -15.03 14.65
N ASN A 161 -14.25 -16.36 14.78
CA ASN A 161 -13.72 -17.08 15.95
C ASN A 161 -12.25 -17.47 15.79
N GLN A 162 -11.61 -17.08 14.67
CA GLN A 162 -10.20 -17.35 14.40
C GLN A 162 -9.30 -16.49 15.30
N SER A 163 -8.09 -16.98 15.56
CA SER A 163 -7.08 -16.29 16.37
C SER A 163 -5.70 -16.35 15.70
N GLY A 164 -4.77 -15.53 16.17
CA GLY A 164 -3.43 -15.43 15.58
C GLY A 164 -3.34 -14.28 14.57
N ALA A 165 -2.42 -14.39 13.62
CA ALA A 165 -2.12 -13.32 12.67
C ALA A 165 -3.33 -13.07 11.74
N CYS A 166 -3.89 -11.87 11.78
CA CYS A 166 -5.11 -11.51 11.05
C CYS A 166 -4.98 -11.76 9.55
N GLY A 167 -3.80 -11.52 8.99
CA GLY A 167 -3.52 -11.74 7.59
C GLY A 167 -3.65 -13.19 7.12
N SER A 168 -3.60 -14.16 8.03
CA SER A 168 -3.75 -15.60 7.73
C SER A 168 -5.17 -16.12 7.94
N MET A 169 -6.06 -15.32 8.51
CA MET A 169 -7.44 -15.72 8.78
C MET A 169 -8.25 -15.84 7.47
N LEU A 170 -9.01 -16.92 7.33
CA LEU A 170 -9.91 -17.16 6.20
C LEU A 170 -11.16 -16.29 6.29
N LEU A 171 -11.66 -15.82 5.16
CA LEU A 171 -12.84 -14.95 5.08
C LEU A 171 -14.17 -15.72 5.05
N THR A 172 -14.28 -16.80 5.83
CA THR A 172 -15.45 -17.71 5.84
C THR A 172 -16.79 -17.02 6.06
N ASP A 173 -16.79 -15.92 6.80
CA ASP A 173 -17.97 -15.19 7.26
C ASP A 173 -18.22 -13.88 6.48
N ILE A 174 -17.55 -13.67 5.34
CA ILE A 174 -17.62 -12.41 4.58
C ILE A 174 -18.84 -12.31 3.65
N GLU A 175 -19.41 -13.46 3.27
CA GLU A 175 -20.49 -13.58 2.27
C GLU A 175 -21.71 -12.68 2.56
N PRO A 176 -22.23 -12.58 3.80
CA PRO A 176 -23.36 -11.69 4.09
C PRO A 176 -23.10 -10.23 3.72
N PHE A 177 -21.85 -9.77 3.90
CA PHE A 177 -21.48 -8.40 3.53
C PHE A 177 -21.34 -8.22 2.02
N ILE A 178 -20.81 -9.21 1.30
CA ILE A 178 -20.73 -9.17 -0.17
C ILE A 178 -22.14 -9.08 -0.78
N GLN A 179 -23.11 -9.83 -0.25
CA GLN A 179 -24.51 -9.75 -0.68
C GLN A 179 -25.15 -8.40 -0.35
N TYR A 180 -24.79 -7.80 0.78
CA TYR A 180 -25.22 -6.44 1.12
C TYR A 180 -24.64 -5.41 0.15
N LEU A 181 -23.35 -5.52 -0.22
CA LEU A 181 -22.72 -4.66 -1.22
C LEU A 181 -23.39 -4.80 -2.59
N GLU A 182 -23.70 -6.02 -3.02
CA GLU A 182 -24.39 -6.27 -4.30
C GLU A 182 -25.73 -5.53 -4.39
N LYS A 183 -26.49 -5.50 -3.28
CA LYS A 183 -27.80 -4.83 -3.20
C LYS A 183 -27.69 -3.30 -3.13
N THR A 184 -26.59 -2.76 -2.61
CA THR A 184 -26.41 -1.32 -2.41
C THR A 184 -25.56 -0.64 -3.47
N THR A 185 -24.92 -1.40 -4.34
CA THR A 185 -24.12 -0.90 -5.46
C THR A 185 -25.00 -0.68 -6.70
N ASN A 186 -24.83 0.43 -7.41
CA ASN A 186 -25.52 0.66 -8.68
C ASN A 186 -24.77 -0.04 -9.81
N LEU A 187 -25.14 -1.29 -10.09
CA LEU A 187 -24.51 -2.12 -11.13
C LEU A 187 -24.76 -1.64 -12.58
N ASN A 188 -25.60 -0.61 -12.79
CA ASN A 188 -25.76 0.02 -14.11
C ASN A 188 -24.67 1.07 -14.40
N LEU A 189 -23.87 1.45 -13.40
CA LEU A 189 -22.73 2.36 -13.56
C LEU A 189 -21.46 1.53 -13.75
N PRO A 190 -20.76 1.63 -14.91
CA PRO A 190 -19.61 0.79 -15.22
C PRO A 190 -18.50 0.81 -14.16
N GLU A 191 -18.21 1.97 -13.57
CA GLU A 191 -17.17 2.12 -12.55
C GLU A 191 -17.54 1.41 -11.25
N GLN A 192 -18.82 1.47 -10.85
CA GLN A 192 -19.31 0.79 -9.65
C GLN A 192 -19.37 -0.72 -9.88
N GLU A 193 -19.82 -1.15 -11.05
CA GLU A 193 -19.84 -2.56 -11.44
C GLU A 193 -18.42 -3.16 -11.45
N ALA A 194 -17.45 -2.47 -12.05
CA ALA A 194 -16.05 -2.91 -12.08
C ALA A 194 -15.46 -3.01 -10.66
N MET A 195 -15.73 -2.03 -9.80
CA MET A 195 -15.28 -2.07 -8.40
C MET A 195 -15.92 -3.22 -7.63
N PHE A 196 -17.22 -3.42 -7.78
CA PHE A 196 -17.91 -4.53 -7.13
C PHE A 196 -17.39 -5.89 -7.60
N ARG A 197 -17.12 -6.06 -8.91
CA ARG A 197 -16.49 -7.28 -9.45
C ARG A 197 -15.12 -7.52 -8.81
N LEU A 198 -14.29 -6.50 -8.67
CA LEU A 198 -12.97 -6.61 -8.01
C LEU A 198 -13.10 -6.98 -6.53
N VAL A 199 -14.04 -6.36 -5.81
CA VAL A 199 -14.32 -6.72 -4.41
C VAL A 199 -14.82 -8.17 -4.32
N LYS A 200 -15.73 -8.59 -5.19
CA LYS A 200 -16.22 -9.97 -5.23
C LYS A 200 -15.08 -10.95 -5.51
N GLU A 201 -14.18 -10.65 -6.44
CA GLU A 201 -12.99 -11.48 -6.71
C GLU A 201 -12.04 -11.56 -5.51
N ALA A 202 -11.80 -10.43 -4.84
CA ALA A 202 -10.88 -10.36 -3.71
C ALA A 202 -11.38 -11.10 -2.46
N TYR A 203 -12.66 -10.92 -2.10
CA TYR A 203 -13.20 -11.37 -0.81
C TYR A 203 -14.01 -12.66 -0.97
N GLN A 204 -13.31 -13.78 -1.15
CA GLN A 204 -13.88 -15.12 -1.24
C GLN A 204 -13.70 -15.89 0.09
N PRO A 205 -14.62 -16.80 0.47
CA PRO A 205 -14.54 -17.55 1.73
C PRO A 205 -13.26 -18.37 1.92
N ASN A 206 -12.65 -18.81 0.81
CA ASN A 206 -11.40 -19.58 0.79
C ASN A 206 -10.13 -18.71 0.71
N HIS A 207 -10.25 -17.39 0.64
CA HIS A 207 -9.12 -16.48 0.70
C HIS A 207 -8.80 -16.12 2.15
N THR A 208 -7.52 -15.88 2.44
CA THR A 208 -7.11 -15.19 3.65
C THR A 208 -7.28 -13.67 3.52
N ALA A 209 -7.32 -12.95 4.64
CA ALA A 209 -7.34 -11.49 4.63
C ALA A 209 -6.18 -10.91 3.79
N SER A 210 -4.96 -11.45 3.90
CA SER A 210 -3.82 -10.98 3.09
C SER A 210 -4.01 -11.23 1.60
N GLN A 211 -4.59 -12.37 1.21
CA GLN A 211 -4.88 -12.67 -0.19
C GLN A 211 -5.92 -11.70 -0.74
N ALA A 212 -6.99 -11.43 0.00
CA ALA A 212 -8.03 -10.49 -0.40
C ALA A 212 -7.46 -9.07 -0.59
N ILE A 213 -6.67 -8.58 0.36
CA ILE A 213 -5.99 -7.28 0.21
C ILE A 213 -5.04 -7.29 -0.99
N ARG A 214 -4.27 -8.37 -1.19
CA ARG A 214 -3.35 -8.45 -2.33
C ARG A 214 -4.10 -8.35 -3.67
N ILE A 215 -5.21 -9.09 -3.82
CA ILE A 215 -6.05 -9.06 -5.03
C ILE A 215 -6.67 -7.68 -5.22
N LEU A 216 -7.27 -7.11 -4.18
CA LEU A 216 -7.88 -5.78 -4.23
C LEU A 216 -6.87 -4.72 -4.68
N ILE A 217 -5.72 -4.63 -4.02
CA ILE A 217 -4.72 -3.62 -4.33
C ILE A 217 -4.05 -3.90 -5.70
N ASN A 218 -3.89 -5.17 -6.11
CA ASN A 218 -3.42 -5.49 -7.45
C ASN A 218 -4.41 -5.02 -8.53
N GLY A 219 -5.72 -5.25 -8.33
CA GLY A 219 -6.75 -4.78 -9.24
C GLY A 219 -6.77 -3.25 -9.38
N LEU A 220 -6.49 -2.53 -8.30
CA LEU A 220 -6.44 -1.06 -8.30
C LEU A 220 -5.17 -0.49 -8.97
N PHE A 221 -4.00 -1.14 -8.82
CA PHE A 221 -2.70 -0.52 -9.15
C PHE A 221 -1.78 -1.31 -10.07
N SER A 222 -2.19 -2.47 -10.57
CA SER A 222 -1.34 -3.32 -11.44
C SER A 222 -0.81 -2.57 -12.67
N SER A 223 -1.62 -1.75 -13.32
CA SER A 223 -1.21 -0.92 -14.47
C SER A 223 -0.13 0.13 -14.14
N LYS A 224 -0.03 0.51 -12.86
CA LYS A 224 1.00 1.40 -12.32
C LYS A 224 2.23 0.64 -11.80
N GLY A 225 2.26 -0.68 -11.96
CA GLY A 225 3.41 -1.50 -11.60
C GLY A 225 3.56 -1.80 -10.11
N ARG A 226 2.53 -1.53 -9.30
CA ARG A 226 2.49 -1.96 -7.90
C ARG A 226 1.85 -3.34 -7.78
#